data_AF-A0AAN7VEH7-F1
#
_entry.id   AF-A0AAN7VEH7-F1
#
_cell.length_a   1.000
_cell.length_b   1.000
_cell.length_c   1.000
_cell.angle_alpha   90.00
_cell.angle_beta   90.00
_cell.angle_gamma   90.00
#
_symmetry.space_group_name_H-M   'P 1'
#
loop_
_entity.id
_entity.type
_entity.pdbx_description
1 polymer ?
#
loop_
_entity_poly.entity_id
_entity_poly.type
_entity_poly.pdbx_seq_one_letter_code
_entity_poly.pdbx_strand_id
1 'polypeptide(L)'
;MTSKAFATELVYLVAIELQIGLYCFFGNKVTIMGEDISLALYEGDWLSANRSFKKSMLITMLRMKKPIYLTMGKFSPLTLSTFVTIGKGSYSFFAVLKNQNA
;
A
#
# COMPACT_ATOMS: atom_id res chain seq x y z
N MET A 1 -13.55 -28.01 25.57
CA MET A 1 -12.95 -26.73 26.01
C MET A 1 -12.03 -26.09 24.96
N THR A 2 -11.94 -26.64 23.73
CA THR A 2 -10.97 -26.24 22.69
C THR A 2 -11.54 -25.38 21.55
N SER A 3 -12.86 -25.44 21.27
CA SER A 3 -13.45 -24.78 20.10
C SER A 3 -13.50 -23.24 20.20
N LYS A 4 -13.84 -22.68 21.36
CA LYS A 4 -14.01 -21.21 21.52
C LYS A 4 -12.68 -20.45 21.49
N ALA A 5 -11.64 -20.99 22.13
CA ALA A 5 -10.31 -20.38 22.14
C ALA A 5 -9.71 -20.39 20.72
N PHE A 6 -9.78 -21.54 20.03
CA PHE A 6 -9.33 -21.65 18.65
C PHE A 6 -10.08 -20.69 17.70
N ALA A 7 -11.40 -20.56 17.85
CA ALA A 7 -12.18 -19.61 17.06
C ALA A 7 -11.74 -18.16 17.32
N THR A 8 -11.39 -17.81 18.55
CA THR A 8 -10.95 -16.45 18.91
C THR A 8 -9.61 -16.12 18.25
N GLU A 9 -8.64 -17.03 18.30
CA GLU A 9 -7.34 -16.88 17.64
C GLU A 9 -7.48 -16.74 16.12
N LEU A 10 -8.33 -17.58 15.50
CA LEU A 10 -8.61 -17.52 14.07
C LEU A 10 -9.21 -16.17 13.66
N VAL A 11 -10.20 -15.69 14.41
CA VAL A 11 -10.82 -14.38 14.18
C VAL A 11 -9.80 -13.26 14.32
N TYR A 12 -8.93 -13.33 15.32
CA TYR A 12 -7.88 -12.34 15.54
C TYR A 12 -6.88 -12.29 14.38
N LEU A 13 -6.43 -13.46 13.91
CA LEU A 13 -5.53 -13.58 12.76
C LEU A 13 -6.15 -12.97 11.50
N VAL A 14 -7.40 -13.35 11.18
CA VAL A 14 -8.13 -12.82 10.02
C VAL A 14 -8.34 -11.31 10.15
N ALA A 15 -8.63 -10.80 11.34
CA ALA A 15 -8.82 -9.37 11.57
C ALA A 15 -7.54 -8.57 11.30
N ILE A 16 -6.38 -9.04 11.75
CA ILE A 16 -5.10 -8.38 11.51
C ILE A 16 -4.72 -8.43 10.02
N GLU A 17 -4.88 -9.58 9.37
CA GLU A 17 -4.61 -9.71 7.94
C GLU A 17 -5.50 -8.77 7.11
N LEU A 18 -6.78 -8.67 7.47
CA LEU A 18 -7.71 -7.75 6.83
C LEU A 18 -7.30 -6.29 7.07
N GLN A 19 -6.91 -5.93 8.29
CA GLN A 19 -6.47 -4.57 8.61
C GLN A 19 -5.24 -4.16 7.79
N ILE A 20 -4.21 -5.01 7.74
CA ILE A 20 -2.99 -4.76 6.95
C ILE A 20 -3.33 -4.76 5.45
N GLY A 21 -4.18 -5.69 5.01
CA GLY A 21 -4.66 -5.77 3.63
C GLY A 21 -5.35 -4.49 3.18
N LEU A 22 -6.22 -3.91 4.02
CA LEU A 22 -6.87 -2.63 3.75
C LEU A 22 -5.85 -1.50 3.62
N TYR A 23 -4.89 -1.39 4.53
CA TYR A 23 -3.86 -0.36 4.45
C TYR A 23 -3.01 -0.48 3.19
N CYS A 24 -2.59 -1.69 2.82
CA CYS A 24 -1.84 -1.92 1.58
C CYS A 24 -2.68 -1.66 0.33
N PHE A 25 -3.99 -1.93 0.36
CA PHE A 25 -4.90 -1.66 -0.75
C PHE A 25 -5.06 -0.16 -0.98
N PHE A 26 -5.39 0.60 0.06
CA PHE A 26 -5.51 2.06 -0.03
C PHE A 26 -4.17 2.71 -0.33
N GLY A 27 -3.07 2.21 0.26
CA GLY A 27 -1.71 2.65 -0.03
C GLY A 27 -1.38 2.55 -1.51
N ASN A 28 -1.64 1.38 -2.09
CA ASN A 28 -1.42 1.12 -3.51
C ASN A 28 -2.32 1.97 -4.42
N LYS A 29 -3.60 2.15 -4.06
CA LYS A 29 -4.54 3.02 -4.79
C LYS A 29 -4.04 4.47 -4.85
N VAL A 30 -3.57 5.00 -3.73
CA VAL A 30 -3.01 6.36 -3.64
C VAL A 30 -1.75 6.49 -4.50
N THR A 31 -0.88 5.49 -4.51
CA THR A 31 0.31 5.49 -5.38
C THR A 31 -0.08 5.56 -6.86
N ILE A 32 -1.01 4.70 -7.30
CA ILE A 32 -1.49 4.68 -8.70
C ILE A 32 -2.13 6.02 -9.08
N MET A 33 -3.07 6.52 -8.26
CA MET A 33 -3.69 7.83 -8.52
C MET A 33 -2.67 8.97 -8.51
N GLY A 34 -1.61 8.85 -7.70
CA GLY A 34 -0.51 9.79 -7.67
C GLY A 34 0.24 9.91 -8.99
N GLU A 35 0.42 8.79 -9.70
CA GLU A 35 1.09 8.76 -11.01
C GLU A 35 0.22 9.45 -12.08
N ASP A 36 -1.09 9.23 -12.03
CA ASP A 36 -2.06 9.78 -12.98
C ASP A 36 -2.27 11.31 -12.85
N ILE A 37 -2.00 11.89 -11.68
CA ILE A 37 -2.16 13.36 -11.46
C ILE A 37 -1.32 14.18 -12.44
N SER A 38 -0.13 13.69 -12.81
CA SER A 38 0.74 14.40 -13.76
C SER A 38 0.11 14.50 -15.15
N LEU A 39 -0.54 13.43 -15.61
CA LEU A 39 -1.27 13.39 -16.88
C LEU A 39 -2.55 14.24 -16.80
N ALA A 40 -3.32 14.09 -15.72
CA ALA A 40 -4.55 14.86 -15.52
C ALA A 40 -4.31 16.39 -15.48
N LEU A 41 -3.19 16.83 -14.87
CA LEU A 41 -2.81 18.24 -14.90
C LEU A 41 -2.45 18.72 -16.31
N TYR A 42 -1.83 17.86 -17.13
CA TYR A 42 -1.44 18.18 -18.50
C TYR A 42 -2.66 18.31 -19.43
N GLU A 43 -3.66 17.46 -19.24
CA GLU A 43 -4.92 17.45 -20.00
C GLU A 43 -5.88 18.58 -19.59
N GLY A 44 -5.66 19.22 -18.43
CA GLY A 44 -6.48 20.34 -17.98
C GLY A 44 -6.28 21.63 -18.79
N ASP A 45 -7.18 22.60 -18.66
CA ASP A 45 -7.06 23.92 -19.30
C ASP A 45 -6.03 24.82 -18.57
N TRP A 46 -4.76 24.43 -18.62
CA TRP A 46 -3.67 25.18 -18.01
C TRP A 46 -3.20 26.37 -18.88
N LEU A 47 -3.61 26.40 -20.15
CA LEU A 47 -3.24 27.44 -21.11
C LEU A 47 -3.90 28.78 -20.78
N SER A 48 -5.18 28.78 -20.38
CA SER A 48 -5.92 29.96 -19.93
C SER A 48 -5.53 30.41 -18.51
N ALA A 49 -4.82 29.57 -17.76
CA ALA A 49 -4.47 29.84 -16.36
C ALA A 49 -3.38 30.92 -16.18
N ASN A 50 -3.39 31.50 -14.97
CA ASN A 50 -2.49 32.57 -14.58
C ASN A 50 -1.02 32.10 -14.49
N ARG A 51 -0.05 33.02 -14.64
CA ARG A 51 1.39 32.67 -14.66
C ARG A 51 1.88 32.00 -13.37
N SER A 52 1.30 32.37 -12.23
CA SER A 52 1.56 31.72 -10.94
C SER A 52 1.11 30.26 -10.94
N PHE A 53 -0.09 29.96 -11.45
CA PHE A 53 -0.62 28.61 -11.55
C PHE A 53 0.24 27.72 -12.46
N LYS A 54 0.64 28.22 -13.63
CA LYS A 54 1.52 27.50 -14.57
C LYS A 54 2.85 27.09 -13.94
N LYS A 55 3.46 27.97 -13.14
CA LYS A 55 4.69 27.65 -12.39
C LYS A 55 4.45 26.55 -11.35
N SER A 56 3.38 26.67 -10.55
CA SER A 56 3.04 25.67 -9.54
C SER A 56 2.73 24.31 -10.16
N MET A 57 2.01 24.28 -11.28
CA MET A 57 1.71 23.07 -12.04
C MET A 57 2.99 22.37 -12.52
N LEU A 58 3.93 23.10 -13.13
CA LEU A 58 5.21 22.52 -13.55
C LEU A 58 6.00 21.91 -12.39
N ILE A 59 6.04 22.60 -11.24
CA ILE A 59 6.69 22.08 -10.03
C ILE A 59 5.99 20.81 -9.57
N THR A 60 4.65 20.81 -9.50
CA THR A 60 3.87 19.62 -9.12
C THR A 60 4.14 18.46 -10.07
N MET A 61 4.09 18.66 -11.39
CA MET A 61 4.39 17.61 -12.37
C MET A 61 5.80 17.03 -12.17
N LEU A 62 6.81 17.88 -11.95
CA LEU A 62 8.18 17.44 -11.71
C LEU A 62 8.29 16.61 -10.42
N ARG A 63 7.52 16.96 -9.38
CA ARG A 63 7.47 16.25 -8.10
C ARG A 63 6.72 14.91 -8.22
N MET A 64 5.62 14.86 -8.96
CA MET A 64 4.81 13.65 -9.16
C MET A 64 5.49 12.59 -10.03
N LYS A 65 6.54 12.95 -10.79
CA LYS A 65 7.43 11.95 -11.44
C LYS A 65 8.07 10.98 -10.46
N LYS A 66 8.19 11.36 -9.18
CA LYS A 66 8.60 10.43 -8.12
C LYS A 66 7.35 9.80 -7.53
N PRO A 67 7.18 8.47 -7.63
CA PRO A 67 6.00 7.79 -7.12
C PRO A 67 5.80 8.06 -5.62
N ILE A 68 4.56 8.34 -5.24
CA ILE A 68 4.16 8.59 -3.87
C ILE A 68 3.93 7.24 -3.19
N TYR A 69 4.85 6.85 -2.33
CA TYR A 69 4.69 5.66 -1.52
C TYR A 69 4.21 6.03 -0.11
N LEU A 70 3.06 5.49 0.27
CA LEU A 70 2.71 5.38 1.68
C LEU A 70 3.66 4.36 2.32
N THR A 71 4.51 4.80 3.24
CA THR A 71 5.51 3.94 3.89
C THR A 71 5.15 3.68 5.34
N MET A 72 5.37 2.46 5.80
CA MET A 72 5.24 2.10 7.21
C MET A 72 6.49 2.57 7.95
N GLY A 73 6.41 3.74 8.61
CA GLY A 73 7.49 4.27 9.44
C GLY A 73 8.84 4.41 8.72
N LYS A 74 8.86 4.64 7.39
CA LYS A 74 10.03 4.66 6.50
C LYS A 74 10.72 3.31 6.21
N PHE A 75 10.21 2.19 6.73
CA PHE A 75 10.85 0.88 6.52
C PHE A 75 10.49 0.26 5.17
N SER A 76 9.20 0.23 4.83
CA SER A 76 8.73 -0.42 3.60
C SER A 76 7.48 0.25 3.04
N PRO A 77 7.30 0.34 1.71
CA PRO A 77 6.09 0.86 1.12
C PRO A 77 4.91 -0.09 1.38
N LEU A 78 3.76 0.47 1.77
CA LEU A 78 2.48 -0.22 1.95
C LEU A 78 1.87 -0.51 0.58
N THR A 79 2.36 -1.56 -0.05
CA THR A 79 1.87 -2.04 -1.35
C THR A 79 1.29 -3.44 -1.22
N LEU A 80 0.47 -3.85 -2.19
CA LEU A 80 0.02 -5.24 -2.28
C LEU A 80 1.19 -6.22 -2.36
N SER A 81 2.30 -5.84 -2.99
CA SER A 81 3.50 -6.67 -3.03
C SER A 81 4.04 -6.96 -1.63
N THR A 82 4.09 -5.94 -0.76
CA THR A 82 4.55 -6.08 0.62
C THR A 82 3.62 -7.00 1.41
N PHE A 83 2.30 -6.90 1.21
CA PHE A 83 1.33 -7.81 1.83
C PHE A 83 1.56 -9.27 1.43
N VAL A 84 1.78 -9.54 0.14
CA VAL A 84 2.10 -10.89 -0.36
C VAL A 84 3.41 -11.40 0.24
N THR A 85 4.42 -10.55 0.35
CA THR A 85 5.70 -10.91 0.98
C THR A 85 5.52 -11.30 2.44
N ILE A 86 4.71 -10.56 3.20
CA ILE A 86 4.38 -10.90 4.59
C ILE A 86 3.69 -12.27 4.66
N GLY A 87 2.65 -12.50 3.83
CA GLY A 87 1.94 -13.79 3.80
C GLY A 87 2.85 -14.97 3.43
N LYS A 88 3.72 -14.81 2.44
CA LYS A 88 4.74 -15.82 2.08
C LYS A 88 5.71 -16.09 3.22
N GLY A 89 6.15 -15.04 3.92
CA GLY A 89 7.00 -15.16 5.11
C GLY A 89 6.31 -15.97 6.20
N SER A 90 5.07 -15.63 6.54
CA SER A 90 4.26 -16.35 7.54
C SER A 90 4.10 -17.83 7.19
N TYR A 91 3.78 -18.16 5.93
CA TYR A 91 3.69 -19.55 5.48
C TYR A 91 5.03 -20.28 5.55
N SER A 92 6.14 -19.62 5.19
CA SER A 92 7.48 -20.20 5.29
C SER A 92 7.83 -20.53 6.74
N PHE A 93 7.55 -19.64 7.69
CA PHE A 93 7.74 -19.92 9.12
C PHE A 93 6.89 -21.10 9.58
N PHE A 94 5.62 -21.13 9.18
CA PHE A 94 4.73 -22.25 9.49
C PHE A 94 5.25 -23.58 8.91
N ALA A 95 5.72 -23.58 7.66
CA ALA A 95 6.27 -24.75 7.01
C ALA A 95 7.53 -25.26 7.73
N VAL A 96 8.43 -24.37 8.16
CA VAL A 96 9.62 -24.75 8.94
C VAL A 96 9.22 -25.39 10.28
N LEU A 97 8.31 -24.75 11.01
CA LEU A 97 7.82 -25.29 12.30
C LEU A 97 7.15 -26.65 12.13
N LYS A 98 6.33 -26.81 11.08
CA LYS A 98 5.69 -28.09 10.77
C LYS A 98 6.69 -29.19 10.44
N ASN A 99 7.78 -28.88 9.74
CA ASN A 99 8.83 -29.85 9.41
C ASN A 99 9.72 -30.22 10.60
N GLN A 100 9.88 -29.34 11.61
CA GLN A 100 10.61 -29.69 12.84
C GLN A 100 9.77 -30.51 13.84
N ASN A 101 8.45 -30.39 13.76
CA ASN A 101 7.52 -31.07 14.66
C ASN A 101 6.95 -32.38 14.05
N ALA A 102 7.54 -32.86 12.96
CA ALA A 102 7.28 -34.11 12.27
C ALA A 102 8.52 -35.01 12.35
#